data_AF-A0A2E1X7U2-F1
#
_entry.id   AF-A0A2E1X7U2-F1
#
_cell.length_a   1.000
_cell.length_b   1.000
_cell.length_c   1.000
_cell.angle_alpha   90.00
_cell.angle_beta   90.00
_cell.angle_gamma   90.00
#
_symmetry.space_group_name_H-M   'P 1'
#
loop_
_entity.id
_entity.type
_entity.pdbx_description
1 polymer ?
#
loop_
_entity_poly.entity_id
_entity_poly.type
_entity_poly.pdbx_seq_one_letter_code
_entity_poly.pdbx_strand_id
1 'polypeptide(L)'
;MPRAPLLWALVGSRGDPASRHRVAKHQKEVLVIRVPEGSGRGQEGDSMTDREMLLVGSKAKAALKVHDVNVGGDALDGLNEILHRAIEEAAKRASQNGRKTVRSHDFVC
;
A
#
# COMPACT_ATOMS: atom_id res chain seq x y z
N MET A 1 59.44 -9.74 36.19
CA MET A 1 59.03 -11.15 36.44
C MET A 1 57.91 -11.11 37.47
N PRO A 2 56.71 -11.67 37.22
CA PRO A 2 56.48 -13.11 37.03
C PRO A 2 55.64 -13.46 35.77
N ARG A 3 56.04 -14.47 34.98
CA ARG A 3 55.53 -15.87 34.91
C ARG A 3 54.06 -16.02 34.46
N ALA A 4 53.87 -16.37 33.18
CA ALA A 4 52.72 -17.13 32.64
C ALA A 4 52.93 -18.65 32.93
N PRO A 5 52.17 -19.66 32.41
CA PRO A 5 50.96 -19.66 31.53
C PRO A 5 49.94 -20.80 31.86
N LEU A 6 49.06 -21.11 30.88
CA LEU A 6 48.34 -22.39 30.62
C LEU A 6 46.97 -22.53 31.32
N LEU A 7 45.87 -22.82 30.62
CA LEU A 7 45.65 -24.01 29.80
C LEU A 7 44.44 -23.84 28.86
N TRP A 8 44.63 -24.06 27.57
CA TRP A 8 43.61 -24.31 26.54
C TRP A 8 43.89 -25.69 25.94
N ALA A 9 42.84 -26.34 25.41
CA ALA A 9 42.82 -27.60 24.65
C ALA A 9 42.69 -28.88 25.52
N LEU A 10 42.04 -29.98 25.12
CA LEU A 10 41.46 -30.41 23.85
C LEU A 10 40.70 -31.74 24.10
N VAL A 11 39.60 -31.97 23.38
CA VAL A 11 39.18 -33.26 22.76
C VAL A 11 38.87 -34.52 23.59
N GLY A 12 37.71 -35.11 23.23
CA GLY A 12 37.60 -36.56 22.97
C GLY A 12 36.58 -37.30 23.85
N SER A 13 35.29 -37.34 23.49
CA SER A 13 34.64 -38.38 22.66
C SER A 13 34.86 -39.84 23.11
N ARG A 14 33.74 -40.50 23.42
CA ARG A 14 33.38 -41.94 23.27
C ARG A 14 32.11 -42.17 24.12
N GLY A 15 30.86 -42.24 23.60
CA GLY A 15 30.25 -43.33 22.79
C GLY A 15 30.13 -44.59 23.66
N ASP A 16 29.01 -45.29 23.91
CA ASP A 16 27.66 -45.46 23.34
C ASP A 16 26.98 -46.55 24.26
N PRO A 17 25.97 -47.35 23.90
CA PRO A 17 24.60 -47.11 23.44
C PRO A 17 23.56 -47.96 24.23
N ALA A 18 22.28 -47.56 24.35
CA ALA A 18 21.16 -48.53 24.49
C ALA A 18 19.75 -47.89 24.47
N SER A 19 18.96 -48.33 23.48
CA SER A 19 17.54 -48.67 23.59
C SER A 19 16.51 -47.58 23.92
N ARG A 20 15.76 -47.17 22.88
CA ARG A 20 14.28 -47.02 22.85
C ARG A 20 13.86 -46.61 21.42
N HIS A 21 13.46 -47.56 20.59
CA HIS A 21 12.06 -47.91 20.29
C HIS A 21 11.16 -46.77 19.73
N ARG A 22 10.84 -46.90 18.43
CA ARG A 22 9.67 -46.41 17.66
C ARG A 22 9.52 -44.87 17.59
N VAL A 23 9.15 -44.23 16.48
CA VAL A 23 8.09 -44.51 15.51
C VAL A 23 8.48 -43.79 14.21
N ALA A 24 8.38 -44.46 13.06
CA ALA A 24 8.45 -43.81 11.75
C ALA A 24 7.21 -42.92 11.56
N LYS A 25 7.40 -41.59 11.53
CA LYS A 25 6.37 -40.67 11.06
C LYS A 25 6.60 -40.38 9.58
N HIS A 26 5.80 -41.06 8.78
CA HIS A 26 5.48 -40.70 7.41
C HIS A 26 4.71 -39.36 7.39
N GLN A 27 4.79 -38.63 6.27
CA GLN A 27 3.91 -37.52 5.82
C GLN A 27 4.23 -36.11 6.37
N LYS A 28 4.35 -35.03 5.58
CA LYS A 28 4.12 -34.77 4.13
C LYS A 28 5.16 -33.72 3.68
N GLU A 29 5.78 -33.90 2.52
CA GLU A 29 6.39 -32.78 1.81
C GLU A 29 5.27 -31.85 1.36
N VAL A 30 5.16 -30.70 2.01
CA VAL A 30 4.41 -29.57 1.46
C VAL A 30 5.31 -29.02 0.36
N LEU A 31 4.97 -29.32 -0.89
CA LEU A 31 5.50 -28.64 -2.05
C LEU A 31 5.12 -27.16 -1.91
N VAL A 32 6.01 -26.37 -1.30
CA VAL A 32 5.92 -24.92 -1.31
C VAL A 32 6.17 -24.51 -2.75
N ILE A 33 5.08 -24.31 -3.49
CA ILE A 33 5.14 -23.62 -4.77
C ILE A 33 5.67 -22.23 -4.44
N ARG A 34 6.95 -22.01 -4.76
CA ARG A 34 7.59 -20.72 -4.68
C ARG A 34 6.89 -19.83 -5.70
N VAL A 35 5.92 -19.04 -5.24
CA VAL A 35 5.34 -17.95 -6.03
C VAL A 35 6.52 -17.03 -6.37
N PRO A 36 6.79 -16.74 -7.66
CA PRO A 36 7.81 -15.77 -8.00
C PRO A 36 7.36 -14.42 -7.44
N GLU A 37 8.19 -13.79 -6.62
CA GLU A 37 7.99 -12.40 -6.22
C GLU A 37 7.89 -11.56 -7.49
N GLY A 38 6.65 -11.16 -7.81
CA GLY A 38 6.40 -10.16 -8.81
C GLY A 38 7.18 -8.93 -8.41
N SER A 39 8.07 -8.50 -9.31
CA SER A 39 8.80 -7.24 -9.23
C SER A 39 7.79 -6.09 -9.18
N GLY A 40 7.31 -5.80 -7.98
CA GLY A 40 6.57 -4.60 -7.65
C GLY A 40 7.56 -3.45 -7.72
N ARG A 41 7.69 -2.83 -8.90
CA ARG A 41 8.16 -1.46 -9.00
C ARG A 41 7.12 -0.59 -8.31
N GLY A 42 7.26 -0.44 -7.00
CA GLY A 42 6.69 0.69 -6.28
C GLY A 42 7.29 1.94 -6.89
N GLN A 43 6.54 2.61 -7.75
CA GLN A 43 6.86 3.95 -8.18
C GLN A 43 6.25 4.88 -7.14
N GLU A 44 7.10 5.30 -6.22
CA GLU A 44 6.91 6.48 -5.40
C GLU A 44 7.21 7.68 -6.29
N GLY A 45 6.15 8.33 -6.76
CA GLY A 45 6.21 9.49 -7.63
C GLY A 45 4.94 10.31 -7.43
N ASP A 46 5.04 11.33 -6.57
CA ASP A 46 4.05 12.41 -6.48
C ASP A 46 4.12 13.23 -7.78
N SER A 47 3.42 12.73 -8.81
CA SER A 47 3.07 13.54 -9.98
C SER A 47 1.87 14.38 -9.52
N MET A 48 1.95 15.71 -9.66
CA MET A 48 0.83 16.61 -9.34
C MET A 48 -0.45 16.33 -10.16
N THR A 49 -0.42 15.33 -11.04
CA THR A 49 -1.43 15.02 -12.05
C THR A 49 -2.14 13.67 -11.88
N ASP A 50 -1.70 12.77 -10.99
CA ASP A 50 -2.38 11.48 -10.76
C ASP A 50 -3.37 11.52 -9.57
N ARG A 51 -4.19 12.57 -9.51
CA ARG A 51 -5.33 12.57 -8.58
C ARG A 51 -6.43 11.65 -9.13
N GLU A 52 -7.03 10.86 -8.25
CA GLU A 52 -8.14 9.97 -8.61
C GLU A 52 -9.24 10.73 -9.34
N MET A 53 -9.73 10.16 -10.45
CA MET A 53 -10.81 10.75 -11.24
C MET A 53 -12.15 10.53 -10.52
N LEU A 54 -12.69 11.60 -9.91
CA LEU A 54 -13.94 11.56 -9.14
C LEU A 54 -15.21 11.65 -9.99
N LEU A 55 -15.06 11.90 -11.29
CA LEU A 55 -16.18 12.06 -12.22
C LEU A 55 -16.19 10.98 -13.31
N VAL A 56 -17.38 10.72 -13.85
CA VAL A 56 -17.52 9.86 -15.03
C VAL A 56 -17.28 10.70 -16.27
N GLY A 57 -16.12 10.53 -16.90
CA GLY A 57 -15.69 11.35 -18.03
C GLY A 57 -16.68 11.39 -19.20
N SER A 58 -17.38 10.29 -19.49
CA SER A 58 -18.42 10.27 -20.53
C SER A 58 -19.61 11.17 -20.21
N LYS A 59 -20.02 11.27 -18.95
CA LYS A 59 -21.13 12.14 -18.51
C LYS A 59 -20.71 13.61 -18.52
N ALA A 60 -19.51 13.92 -18.04
CA ALA A 60 -18.98 15.27 -18.07
C ALA A 60 -18.83 15.78 -19.51
N LYS A 61 -18.27 14.96 -20.42
CA LYS A 61 -18.20 15.29 -21.85
C LYS A 61 -19.57 15.46 -22.48
N ALA A 62 -20.55 14.61 -22.14
CA ALA A 62 -21.92 14.75 -22.65
C ALA A 62 -22.57 16.07 -22.19
N ALA A 63 -22.38 16.47 -20.94
CA ALA A 63 -22.88 17.73 -20.41
C ALA A 63 -22.28 18.94 -21.15
N LEU A 64 -20.96 18.92 -21.43
CA LEU A 64 -20.30 19.98 -22.19
C LEU A 64 -20.79 20.07 -23.63
N LYS A 65 -21.02 18.92 -24.29
CA LYS A 65 -21.52 18.89 -25.68
C LYS A 65 -22.90 19.50 -25.87
N VAL A 66 -23.75 19.58 -24.83
CA VAL A 66 -25.05 20.28 -24.90
C VAL A 66 -24.88 21.77 -25.21
N HIS A 67 -23.72 22.34 -24.87
CA HIS A 67 -23.40 23.74 -25.13
C HIS A 67 -22.73 23.98 -26.50
N ASP A 68 -22.71 22.96 -27.39
CA ASP A 68 -22.08 23.02 -28.71
C ASP A 68 -20.58 23.39 -28.69
N VAL A 69 -19.86 22.91 -27.65
CA VAL A 69 -18.42 23.12 -27.49
C VAL A 69 -17.62 21.83 -27.65
N ASN A 70 -16.40 21.98 -28.19
CA ASN A 70 -15.40 20.90 -28.20
C ASN A 70 -14.74 20.78 -26.82
N VAL A 71 -14.41 19.56 -26.41
CA VAL A 71 -13.79 19.27 -25.11
C VAL A 71 -12.32 18.90 -25.34
N GLY A 72 -11.41 19.70 -24.77
CA GLY A 72 -9.97 19.43 -24.77
C GLY A 72 -9.61 18.13 -24.03
N GLY A 73 -8.44 17.57 -24.31
CA GLY A 73 -7.97 16.34 -23.65
C GLY A 73 -7.75 16.51 -22.15
N ASP A 74 -7.32 17.69 -21.76
CA ASP A 74 -6.99 18.17 -20.40
C ASP A 74 -8.20 18.71 -19.63
N ALA A 75 -9.33 18.95 -20.29
CA ALA A 75 -10.50 19.58 -19.68
C ALA A 75 -11.08 18.76 -18.51
N LEU A 76 -11.02 17.43 -18.60
CA LEU A 76 -11.51 16.56 -17.52
C LEU A 76 -10.59 16.57 -16.31
N ASP A 77 -9.28 16.70 -16.54
CA ASP A 77 -8.29 16.75 -15.46
C ASP A 77 -8.47 18.05 -14.66
N GLY A 78 -8.61 19.17 -15.36
CA GLY A 78 -8.91 20.46 -14.72
C GLY A 78 -10.23 20.46 -13.95
N LEU A 79 -11.29 19.83 -14.48
CA LEU A 79 -12.54 19.68 -13.76
C LEU A 79 -12.40 18.78 -12.52
N ASN A 80 -11.59 17.73 -12.61
CA ASN A 80 -11.31 16.83 -11.50
C ASN A 80 -10.57 17.57 -10.37
N GLU A 81 -9.60 18.43 -10.70
CA GLU A 81 -8.92 19.27 -9.71
C GLU A 81 -9.88 20.19 -8.95
N ILE A 82 -10.85 20.78 -9.64
CA ILE A 82 -11.88 21.63 -9.02
C ILE A 82 -12.70 20.82 -8.02
N LEU A 83 -13.09 19.59 -8.36
CA LEU A 83 -13.85 18.72 -7.45
C LEU A 83 -13.07 18.39 -6.18
N HIS A 84 -11.78 18.03 -6.32
CA HIS A 84 -10.92 17.76 -5.15
C HIS A 84 -10.83 18.98 -4.23
N ARG A 85 -10.56 20.17 -4.78
CA ARG A 85 -10.52 21.42 -4.01
C ARG A 85 -11.85 21.71 -3.32
N ALA A 86 -12.96 21.55 -4.04
CA ALA A 86 -14.30 21.78 -3.49
C ALA A 86 -14.61 20.83 -2.32
N ILE A 87 -14.19 19.56 -2.39
CA ILE A 87 -14.37 18.58 -1.32
C ILE A 87 -13.53 18.94 -0.09
N GLU A 88 -12.27 19.32 -0.29
CA GLU A 88 -11.38 19.74 0.81
C GLU A 88 -11.95 20.97 1.55
N GLU A 89 -12.40 21.97 0.80
CA GLU A 89 -13.03 23.16 1.37
C GLU A 89 -14.32 22.83 2.11
N ALA A 90 -15.20 22.01 1.52
CA ALA A 90 -16.46 21.62 2.14
C ALA A 90 -16.24 20.80 3.43
N ALA A 91 -15.26 19.90 3.44
CA ALA A 91 -14.87 19.14 4.63
C ALA A 91 -14.33 20.06 5.72
N LYS A 92 -13.50 21.05 5.35
CA LYS A 92 -12.96 22.06 6.27
C LYS A 92 -14.09 22.91 6.88
N ARG A 93 -15.03 23.41 6.07
CA ARG A 93 -16.20 24.18 6.54
C ARG A 93 -17.09 23.35 7.48
N ALA A 94 -17.34 22.09 7.14
CA ALA A 94 -18.10 21.18 8.01
C ALA A 94 -17.41 21.01 9.37
N SER A 95 -16.10 20.75 9.36
CA SER A 95 -15.28 20.58 10.57
C SER A 95 -15.24 21.86 11.43
N GLN A 96 -15.06 23.03 10.81
CA GLN A 96 -15.08 24.34 11.50
C GLN A 96 -16.42 24.62 12.18
N ASN A 97 -17.52 24.14 11.60
CA ASN A 97 -18.85 24.24 12.18
C ASN A 97 -19.16 23.11 13.19
N GLY A 98 -18.15 22.33 13.60
CA GLY A 98 -18.29 21.22 14.56
C GLY A 98 -19.07 20.00 14.02
N ARG A 99 -19.27 19.92 12.70
CA ARG A 99 -20.02 18.83 12.05
C ARG A 99 -19.07 17.81 11.44
N LYS A 100 -19.43 16.53 11.58
CA LYS A 100 -18.80 15.41 10.84
C LYS A 100 -19.50 15.12 9.51
N THR A 101 -20.59 15.83 9.23
CA THR A 101 -21.41 15.63 8.03
C THR A 101 -21.29 16.86 7.14
N VAL A 102 -20.68 16.66 5.97
CA VAL A 102 -20.73 17.62 4.86
C VAL A 102 -22.16 17.70 4.34
N ARG A 103 -22.63 18.91 4.11
CA ARG A 103 -23.97 19.24 3.63
C ARG A 103 -23.87 20.08 2.37
N SER A 104 -24.98 20.23 1.66
CA SER A 104 -25.07 21.00 0.42
C SER A 104 -24.53 22.42 0.59
N HIS A 105 -24.86 23.08 1.71
CA HIS A 105 -24.40 24.43 2.00
C HIS A 105 -22.89 24.54 2.19
N ASP A 106 -22.16 23.45 2.45
CA ASP A 106 -20.70 23.50 2.53
C ASP A 106 -20.03 23.69 1.16
N PHE A 107 -20.75 23.43 0.06
CA PHE A 107 -20.27 23.62 -1.31
C PHE A 107 -20.72 24.94 -1.95
N VAL A 108 -21.77 25.59 -1.42
CA VAL A 108 -22.38 26.78 -2.04
C VAL A 108 -22.31 28.06 -1.18
N CYS A 109 -21.91 27.94 0.10
CA CYS A 109 -21.84 29.05 1.06
C CYS A 109 -20.52 29.83 0.95
#